data_AF-A0A8B6X2S0-F1
#
_entry.id   AF-A0A8B6X2S0-F1
#
_cell.length_a   1.000
_cell.length_b   1.000
_cell.length_c   1.000
_cell.angle_alpha   90.00
_cell.angle_beta   90.00
_cell.angle_gamma   90.00
#
_symmetry.space_group_name_H-M   'P 1'
#
loop_
_entity.id
_entity.type
_entity.pdbx_description
1 polymer ?
#
loop_
_entity_poly.entity_id
_entity_poly.type
_entity_poly.pdbx_seq_one_letter_code
_entity_poly.pdbx_strand_id
1 'polypeptide(L)'
;MSAVLAQEPALFEHTADALTWAYRQEGAHPEVSAATKAGRGTAHVGGRGLGPTIEGSGNAGLIKAEVMRLGEVPGLVIAARFSLRALPCGCGAPCCKHTRPSPVWTAATRELARMAADHAPGTAGYLRLRVACVERFFGVKESFIDVARRNQLAERTVSTHNKAIATWLKSEEGRAMHALDFRLREAGIVGDR
;
A
#
# COMPACT_ATOMS: atom_id res chain seq x y z
N MET A 1 24.99 -24.19 32.54
CA MET A 1 23.72 -23.43 32.59
C MET A 1 23.70 -22.50 31.39
N SER A 2 23.18 -22.98 30.25
CA SER A 2 23.11 -22.18 29.02
C SER A 2 22.10 -21.05 29.20
N ALA A 3 22.56 -19.81 29.04
CA ALA A 3 21.70 -18.65 28.95
C ALA A 3 20.84 -18.81 27.68
N VAL A 4 19.56 -19.07 27.87
CA VAL A 4 18.55 -18.87 26.82
C VAL A 4 18.54 -17.38 26.56
N LEU A 5 19.16 -16.94 25.45
CA LEU A 5 19.01 -15.59 24.95
C LEU A 5 17.52 -15.37 24.76
N ALA A 6 16.91 -14.54 25.61
CA ALA A 6 15.53 -14.13 25.44
C ALA A 6 15.42 -13.44 24.08
N GLN A 7 14.85 -14.14 23.09
CA GLN A 7 14.49 -13.52 21.83
C GLN A 7 13.50 -12.41 22.14
N GLU A 8 13.84 -11.20 21.73
CA GLU A 8 12.91 -10.09 21.80
C GLU A 8 11.63 -10.49 21.05
N PRO A 9 10.45 -10.25 21.62
CA PRO A 9 9.20 -10.62 20.97
C PRO A 9 9.07 -9.88 19.65
N ALA A 10 8.65 -10.61 18.60
CA ALA A 10 8.46 -10.04 17.27
C ALA A 10 7.58 -8.77 17.30
N LEU A 11 7.87 -7.83 16.40
CA LEU A 11 7.20 -6.53 16.38
C LEU A 11 5.72 -6.63 16.00
N PHE A 12 5.38 -7.59 15.13
CA PHE A 12 4.04 -7.82 14.63
C PHE A 12 3.66 -9.30 14.68
N GLU A 13 2.37 -9.58 14.87
CA GLU A 13 1.85 -10.95 14.81
C GLU A 13 1.59 -11.40 13.36
N HIS A 14 1.23 -10.46 12.47
CA HIS A 14 0.89 -10.74 11.08
C HIS A 14 1.57 -9.77 10.11
N THR A 15 1.97 -10.29 8.95
CA THR A 15 2.56 -9.53 7.84
C THR A 15 1.69 -8.37 7.38
N ALA A 16 0.37 -8.56 7.31
CA ALA A 16 -0.56 -7.51 6.91
C ALA A 16 -0.54 -6.31 7.87
N ASP A 17 -0.33 -6.54 9.17
CA ASP A 17 -0.25 -5.48 10.17
C ASP A 17 1.05 -4.70 10.05
N ALA A 18 2.17 -5.39 9.84
CA ALA A 18 3.47 -4.80 9.58
C ALA A 18 3.43 -3.88 8.34
N LEU A 19 2.84 -4.35 7.24
CA LEU A 19 2.70 -3.58 6.00
C LEU A 19 1.76 -2.39 6.18
N THR A 20 0.61 -2.61 6.82
CA THR A 20 -0.35 -1.53 7.11
C THR A 20 0.29 -0.43 7.94
N TRP A 21 1.04 -0.79 8.97
CA TRP A 21 1.77 0.15 9.80
C TRP A 21 2.84 0.89 8.98
N ALA A 22 3.71 0.17 8.26
CA ALA A 22 4.84 0.75 7.51
C ALA A 22 4.40 1.76 6.44
N TYR A 23 3.32 1.47 5.71
CA TYR A 23 2.82 2.35 4.65
C TYR A 23 1.96 3.51 5.19
N ARG A 24 1.41 3.41 6.40
CA ARG A 24 0.69 4.54 7.03
C ARG A 24 1.61 5.60 7.62
N GLN A 25 2.89 5.28 7.86
CA GLN A 25 3.88 6.27 8.29
C GLN A 25 4.16 7.35 7.23
N GLU A 26 3.80 7.15 5.95
CA GLU A 26 3.97 8.16 4.90
C GLU A 26 3.13 9.43 5.11
N GLY A 27 2.05 9.34 5.90
CA GLY A 27 1.26 10.51 6.32
C GLY A 27 1.86 11.26 7.51
N ALA A 28 2.91 10.73 8.14
CA ALA A 28 3.53 11.26 9.35
C ALA A 28 4.81 12.07 9.02
N HIS A 29 4.71 13.08 8.15
CA HIS A 29 5.77 14.10 8.04
C HIS A 29 5.50 15.31 8.96
N PRO A 30 6.56 15.97 9.47
CA PRO A 30 6.57 16.65 10.76
C PRO A 30 6.29 18.16 10.65
N GLU A 31 5.14 18.55 10.11
CA GLU A 31 4.66 19.93 10.28
C GLU A 31 3.80 20.10 11.55
N VAL A 32 3.80 19.07 12.40
CA VAL A 32 3.26 19.16 13.75
C VAL A 32 4.34 19.83 14.61
N SER A 33 4.26 21.16 14.74
CA SER A 33 5.08 21.96 15.65
C SER A 33 5.30 21.21 16.96
N ALA A 34 6.51 21.25 17.50
CA ALA A 34 6.89 20.58 18.75
C ALA A 34 5.87 20.77 19.89
N ALA A 35 5.14 21.90 19.90
CA ALA A 35 4.03 22.20 20.81
C ALA A 35 2.81 21.26 20.69
N THR A 36 2.44 20.82 19.49
CA THR A 36 1.30 19.91 19.27
C THR A 36 1.66 18.44 19.57
N LYS A 37 2.95 18.09 19.51
CA LYS A 37 3.45 16.77 19.99
C LYS A 37 3.41 16.65 21.52
N ALA A 38 3.47 17.77 22.25
CA ALA A 38 3.39 17.77 23.72
C ALA A 38 1.95 17.82 24.27
N GLY A 39 0.99 18.39 23.52
CA GLY A 39 -0.37 18.64 24.01
C GLY A 39 -1.41 17.55 23.68
N ARG A 40 -1.15 16.68 22.71
CA ARG A 40 -2.00 15.50 22.48
C ARG A 40 -1.29 14.31 23.10
N GLY A 41 -1.86 13.78 24.18
CA GLY A 41 -1.50 12.46 24.69
C GLY A 41 -1.71 11.43 23.58
N THR A 42 -0.69 11.26 22.73
CA THR A 42 -0.64 10.17 21.78
C THR A 42 -0.54 8.93 22.62
N ALA A 43 -1.61 8.14 22.64
CA ALA A 43 -1.60 6.81 23.23
C ALA A 43 -0.30 6.12 22.78
N HIS A 44 0.59 5.95 23.75
CA HIS A 44 1.87 5.32 23.58
C HIS A 44 1.56 3.84 23.31
N VAL A 45 1.40 3.45 22.04
CA VAL A 45 1.24 2.04 21.69
C VAL A 45 2.62 1.41 21.78
N GLY A 46 3.01 1.07 23.01
CA GLY A 46 4.07 0.13 23.37
C GLY A 46 5.50 0.63 23.17
N GLY A 47 6.35 0.42 24.18
CA GLY A 47 7.81 0.65 24.14
C GLY A 47 8.58 -0.30 23.22
N ARG A 48 8.09 -0.53 21.99
CA ARG A 48 8.68 -1.42 20.96
C ARG A 48 9.22 -0.67 19.74
N GLY A 49 9.53 0.62 19.87
CA GLY A 49 10.00 1.45 18.76
C GLY A 49 8.97 1.70 17.64
N LEU A 50 7.68 1.41 17.86
CA LEU A 50 6.61 1.52 16.85
C LEU A 50 5.93 2.91 16.78
N GLY A 51 6.38 3.84 17.63
CA GLY A 51 5.92 5.22 17.64
C GLY A 51 6.53 6.06 16.51
N PRO A 52 6.22 7.36 16.44
CA PRO A 52 6.83 8.31 15.50
C PRO A 52 8.28 8.67 15.89
N THR A 53 9.06 7.68 16.32
CA THR A 53 10.47 7.77 16.72
C THR A 53 11.37 7.46 15.53
N ILE A 54 12.67 7.76 15.68
CA ILE A 54 13.69 7.44 14.67
C ILE A 54 13.72 5.93 14.40
N GLU A 55 13.58 5.11 15.45
CA GLU A 55 13.52 3.65 15.37
C GLU A 55 12.30 3.16 14.57
N GLY A 56 11.12 3.74 14.78
CA GLY A 56 9.92 3.40 14.01
C GLY A 56 10.03 3.77 12.53
N SER A 57 10.71 4.86 12.23
CA SER A 57 11.01 5.24 10.84
C SER A 57 11.98 4.24 10.20
N GLY A 58 12.98 3.77 10.97
CA GLY A 58 13.91 2.72 10.56
C GLY A 58 13.22 1.39 10.25
N ASN A 59 12.34 0.92 11.14
CA ASN A 59 11.59 -0.32 10.95
C ASN A 59 10.63 -0.25 9.76
N ALA A 60 9.99 0.90 9.52
CA ALA A 60 9.17 1.10 8.32
C ALA A 60 10.02 1.04 7.04
N GLY A 61 11.23 1.60 7.08
CA GLY A 61 12.21 1.50 5.99
C GLY A 61 12.64 0.07 5.72
N LEU A 62 12.92 -0.73 6.75
CA LEU A 62 13.28 -2.14 6.63
C LEU A 62 12.16 -2.96 5.98
N ILE A 63 10.91 -2.77 6.43
CA ILE A 63 9.76 -3.45 5.83
C ILE A 63 9.61 -3.08 4.36
N LYS A 64 9.72 -1.79 4.00
CA LYS A 64 9.65 -1.34 2.60
C LYS A 64 10.82 -1.86 1.76
N ALA A 65 12.00 -2.03 2.34
CA ALA A 65 13.14 -2.63 1.68
C ALA A 65 12.88 -4.10 1.30
N GLU A 66 12.24 -4.88 2.18
CA GLU A 66 11.80 -6.24 1.83
C GLU A 66 10.77 -6.25 0.70
N VAL A 67 9.85 -5.30 0.67
CA VAL A 67 8.89 -5.15 -0.44
C VAL A 67 9.62 -4.88 -1.76
N MET A 68 10.61 -3.99 -1.77
CA MET A 68 11.41 -3.70 -2.98
C MET A 68 12.20 -4.92 -3.47
N ARG A 69 12.62 -5.82 -2.57
CA ARG A 69 13.36 -7.05 -2.91
C ARG A 69 12.52 -8.10 -3.61
N LEU A 70 11.19 -8.01 -3.59
CA LEU A 70 10.32 -8.94 -4.34
C LEU A 70 10.34 -8.72 -5.85
N GLY A 71 10.89 -7.60 -6.31
CA GLY A 71 10.80 -7.16 -7.69
C GLY A 71 9.63 -6.22 -7.93
N GLU A 72 9.55 -5.73 -9.17
CA GLU A 72 8.74 -4.56 -9.51
C GLU A 72 7.24 -4.80 -9.35
N VAL A 73 6.66 -5.79 -10.05
CA VAL A 73 5.21 -6.04 -9.99
C VAL A 73 4.73 -6.39 -8.57
N PRO A 74 5.34 -7.34 -7.84
CA PRO A 74 4.94 -7.64 -6.46
C PRO A 74 5.05 -6.42 -5.55
N GLY A 75 6.13 -5.63 -5.68
CA GLY A 75 6.33 -4.43 -4.88
C GLY A 75 5.25 -3.38 -5.12
N LEU A 76 4.89 -3.14 -6.38
CA LEU A 76 3.82 -2.21 -6.76
C LEU A 76 2.45 -2.66 -6.25
N VAL A 77 2.15 -3.96 -6.29
CA VAL A 77 0.88 -4.51 -5.76
C VAL A 77 0.76 -4.26 -4.26
N ILE A 78 1.84 -4.52 -3.51
CA ILE A 78 1.87 -4.28 -2.06
C ILE A 78 1.77 -2.78 -1.75
N ALA A 79 2.51 -1.93 -2.47
CA ALA A 79 2.40 -0.49 -2.33
C ALA A 79 0.95 -0.01 -2.59
N ALA A 80 0.31 -0.46 -3.66
CA ALA A 80 -1.07 -0.08 -3.99
C ALA A 80 -2.11 -0.59 -2.97
N ARG A 81 -1.88 -1.76 -2.35
CA ARG A 81 -2.78 -2.33 -1.35
C ARG A 81 -2.71 -1.61 0.00
N PHE A 82 -1.51 -1.34 0.49
CA PHE A 82 -1.30 -0.89 1.87
C PHE A 82 -1.07 0.63 2.01
N SER A 83 -0.75 1.33 0.92
CA SER A 83 -0.64 2.79 0.94
C SER A 83 -1.98 3.47 1.19
N LEU A 84 -1.93 4.61 1.87
CA LEU A 84 -3.06 5.53 1.91
C LEU A 84 -3.37 5.99 0.49
N ARG A 85 -4.66 6.07 0.13
CA ARG A 85 -5.08 6.60 -1.19
C ARG A 85 -5.02 8.12 -1.25
N ALA A 86 -5.25 8.75 -0.11
CA ALA A 86 -5.20 10.19 0.07
C ALA A 86 -4.44 10.51 1.37
N LEU A 87 -3.69 11.61 1.32
CA LEU A 87 -2.94 12.16 2.44
C LEU A 87 -3.59 13.46 2.89
N PRO A 88 -3.45 13.85 4.17
CA PRO A 88 -3.84 15.19 4.60
C PRO A 88 -3.05 16.25 3.82
N CYS A 89 -3.73 17.33 3.47
CA CYS A 89 -3.19 18.47 2.74
C CYS A 89 -2.98 19.63 3.72
N GLY A 90 -1.72 20.02 3.96
CA GLY A 90 -1.33 21.08 4.89
C GLY A 90 -1.42 22.50 4.33
N CYS A 91 -1.80 22.70 3.06
CA CYS A 91 -1.73 24.01 2.40
C CYS A 91 -2.71 25.06 2.93
N GLY A 92 -3.62 24.70 3.85
CA GLY A 92 -4.61 25.60 4.46
C GLY A 92 -5.69 26.13 3.53
N ALA A 93 -5.58 25.91 2.21
CA ALA A 93 -6.52 26.39 1.22
C ALA A 93 -7.74 25.47 1.07
N PRO A 94 -8.94 26.02 0.77
CA PRO A 94 -10.16 25.23 0.57
C PRO A 94 -10.11 24.37 -0.72
N CYS A 95 -9.16 24.64 -1.62
CA CYS A 95 -9.08 23.99 -2.93
C CYS A 95 -8.89 22.47 -2.87
N CYS A 96 -8.20 21.95 -1.84
CA CYS A 96 -7.92 20.52 -1.69
C CYS A 96 -8.88 19.78 -0.74
N LYS A 97 -9.91 20.44 -0.18
CA LYS A 97 -10.74 19.86 0.91
C LYS A 97 -9.88 19.19 2.01
N HIS A 98 -8.70 19.77 2.28
CA HIS A 98 -7.71 19.24 3.21
C HIS A 98 -7.18 17.82 2.92
N THR A 99 -7.31 17.32 1.68
CA THR A 99 -6.75 16.02 1.26
C THR A 99 -6.10 16.10 -0.12
N ARG A 100 -5.05 15.32 -0.35
CA ARG A 100 -4.37 15.20 -1.65
C ARG A 100 -4.21 13.73 -2.02
N PRO A 101 -4.21 13.36 -3.30
CA PRO A 101 -3.89 11.99 -3.71
C PRO A 101 -2.52 11.58 -3.19
N SER A 102 -2.40 10.34 -2.73
CA SER A 102 -1.11 9.79 -2.31
C SER A 102 -0.23 9.56 -3.53
N PRO A 103 0.98 10.14 -3.60
CA PRO A 103 1.87 9.97 -4.73
C PRO A 103 2.31 8.52 -4.90
N VAL A 104 2.54 7.79 -3.79
CA VAL A 104 2.92 6.38 -3.80
C VAL A 104 1.79 5.53 -4.37
N TRP A 105 0.57 5.72 -3.87
CA TRP A 105 -0.59 4.97 -4.36
C TRP A 105 -0.86 5.27 -5.83
N THR A 106 -0.86 6.55 -6.23
CA THR A 106 -1.10 6.96 -7.62
C THR A 106 -0.01 6.48 -8.58
N ALA A 107 1.27 6.49 -8.17
CA ALA A 107 2.35 5.95 -8.99
C ALA A 107 2.19 4.43 -9.15
N ALA A 108 1.93 3.71 -8.05
CA ALA A 108 1.77 2.27 -8.07
C ALA A 108 0.61 1.81 -8.95
N THR A 109 -0.58 2.41 -8.79
CA THR A 109 -1.75 2.04 -9.60
C THR A 109 -1.57 2.38 -11.07
N ARG A 110 -0.90 3.49 -11.41
CA ARG A 110 -0.60 3.85 -12.80
C ARG A 110 0.40 2.90 -13.44
N GLU A 111 1.43 2.49 -12.73
CA GLU A 111 2.44 1.57 -13.27
C GLU A 111 1.86 0.17 -13.47
N LEU A 112 1.12 -0.34 -12.49
CA LEU A 112 0.35 -1.59 -12.66
C LEU A 112 -0.61 -1.50 -13.84
N ALA A 113 -1.24 -0.35 -14.07
CA ALA A 113 -2.11 -0.15 -15.22
C ALA A 113 -1.37 -0.10 -16.56
N ARG A 114 -0.08 0.25 -16.59
CA ARG A 114 0.75 0.12 -17.81
C ARG A 114 1.05 -1.35 -18.08
N MET A 115 1.53 -2.07 -17.07
CA MET A 115 1.87 -3.49 -17.15
C MET A 115 0.65 -4.38 -17.44
N ALA A 116 -0.54 -3.99 -16.98
CA ALA A 116 -1.79 -4.67 -17.26
C ALA A 116 -2.14 -4.77 -18.76
N ALA A 117 -1.49 -4.01 -19.64
CA ALA A 117 -1.69 -4.09 -21.08
C ALA A 117 -1.43 -5.52 -21.62
N ASP A 118 -0.46 -6.23 -21.07
CA ASP A 118 -0.05 -7.57 -21.50
C ASP A 118 -1.04 -8.65 -21.06
N HIS A 119 -1.87 -8.35 -20.05
CA HIS A 119 -2.82 -9.28 -19.44
C HIS A 119 -4.27 -9.05 -19.88
N ALA A 120 -4.53 -7.96 -20.60
CA ALA A 120 -5.84 -7.60 -21.11
C ALA A 120 -5.77 -7.29 -22.62
N PRO A 121 -5.88 -8.33 -23.48
CA PRO A 121 -5.80 -8.17 -24.94
C PRO A 121 -6.78 -7.14 -25.47
N GLY A 122 -6.37 -6.36 -26.47
CA GLY A 122 -7.18 -5.28 -27.05
C GLY A 122 -7.26 -4.01 -26.20
N THR A 123 -6.56 -3.95 -25.05
CA THR A 123 -6.54 -2.73 -24.21
C THR A 123 -5.38 -1.80 -24.45
N ALA A 124 -4.35 -2.15 -25.24
CA ALA A 124 -3.07 -1.43 -25.31
C ALA A 124 -3.22 0.11 -25.30
N GLY A 125 -4.17 0.67 -26.06
CA GLY A 125 -4.47 2.11 -26.12
C GLY A 125 -5.37 2.70 -25.01
N TYR A 126 -6.01 1.90 -24.16
CA TYR A 126 -6.97 2.33 -23.14
C TYR A 126 -6.37 2.43 -21.72
N LEU A 127 -5.32 3.22 -21.54
CA LEU A 127 -4.69 3.40 -20.21
C LEU A 127 -5.70 3.85 -19.13
N ARG A 128 -6.62 4.77 -19.47
CA ARG A 128 -7.64 5.29 -18.54
C ARG A 128 -8.66 4.24 -18.09
N LEU A 129 -8.90 3.22 -18.90
CA LEU A 129 -9.70 2.05 -18.53
C LEU A 129 -8.93 1.19 -17.55
N ARG A 130 -7.68 0.83 -17.90
CA ARG A 130 -6.82 -0.03 -17.06
C ARG A 130 -6.59 0.58 -15.68
N VAL A 131 -6.33 1.89 -15.59
CA VAL A 131 -6.18 2.58 -14.31
C VAL A 131 -7.42 2.35 -13.43
N ALA A 132 -8.63 2.54 -13.93
CA ALA A 132 -9.80 2.27 -13.08
C ALA A 132 -9.99 0.79 -12.75
N CYS A 133 -9.70 -0.14 -13.65
CA CYS A 133 -9.74 -1.55 -13.31
C CYS A 133 -8.79 -1.88 -12.14
N VAL A 134 -7.57 -1.33 -12.17
CA VAL A 134 -6.58 -1.46 -11.10
C VAL A 134 -7.05 -0.77 -9.82
N GLU A 135 -7.50 0.49 -9.89
CA GLU A 135 -7.98 1.23 -8.72
C GLU A 135 -9.19 0.56 -8.07
N ARG A 136 -10.11 0.00 -8.88
CA ARG A 136 -11.26 -0.79 -8.41
C ARG A 136 -10.83 -2.04 -7.68
N PHE A 137 -9.83 -2.77 -8.18
CA PHE A 137 -9.25 -3.92 -7.49
C PHE A 137 -8.70 -3.53 -6.10
N PHE A 138 -8.09 -2.34 -5.99
CA PHE A 138 -7.62 -1.81 -4.71
C PHE A 138 -8.70 -1.11 -3.88
N GLY A 139 -9.97 -1.18 -4.30
CA GLY A 139 -11.14 -0.82 -3.52
C GLY A 139 -11.70 0.58 -3.78
N VAL A 140 -11.37 1.20 -4.91
CA VAL A 140 -12.11 2.37 -5.41
C VAL A 140 -13.48 1.94 -5.91
N LYS A 141 -14.53 2.58 -5.39
CA LYS A 141 -15.92 2.31 -5.77
C LYS A 141 -16.27 3.22 -6.96
N GLU A 142 -16.36 2.63 -8.14
CA GLU A 142 -16.81 3.28 -9.39
C GLU A 142 -17.76 2.29 -10.11
N SER A 143 -18.84 2.71 -10.75
CA SER A 143 -19.68 1.74 -11.48
C SER A 143 -19.05 1.38 -12.83
N PHE A 144 -19.35 0.19 -13.38
CA PHE A 144 -18.90 -0.13 -14.76
C PHE A 144 -19.54 0.80 -15.79
N ILE A 145 -20.76 1.27 -15.53
CA ILE A 145 -21.47 2.26 -16.36
C ILE A 145 -20.67 3.57 -16.41
N ASP A 146 -20.17 4.06 -15.28
CA ASP A 146 -19.39 5.30 -15.22
C ASP A 146 -18.05 5.16 -15.96
N VAL A 147 -17.37 4.03 -15.74
CA VAL A 147 -16.12 3.71 -16.45
C VAL A 147 -16.36 3.60 -17.95
N ALA A 148 -17.44 2.95 -18.38
CA ALA A 148 -17.81 2.79 -19.78
C ALA A 148 -18.08 4.15 -20.42
N ARG A 149 -18.91 4.98 -19.78
CA ARG A 149 -19.27 6.32 -20.25
C ARG A 149 -18.05 7.22 -20.43
N ARG A 150 -17.14 7.29 -19.44
CA ARG A 150 -15.97 8.19 -19.51
C ARG A 150 -14.89 7.74 -20.51
N ASN A 151 -14.90 6.46 -20.89
CA ASN A 151 -13.98 5.90 -21.89
C ASN A 151 -14.65 5.66 -23.25
N GLN A 152 -15.95 5.95 -23.41
CA GLN A 152 -16.73 5.70 -24.63
C GLN A 152 -16.69 4.23 -25.07
N LEU A 153 -16.83 3.31 -24.12
CA LEU A 153 -16.80 1.86 -24.34
C LEU A 153 -18.13 1.22 -23.98
N ALA A 154 -18.37 0.01 -24.48
CA ALA A 154 -19.45 -0.83 -23.99
C ALA A 154 -19.15 -1.32 -22.57
N GLU A 155 -20.17 -1.41 -21.71
CA GLU A 155 -20.03 -1.92 -20.35
C GLU A 155 -19.45 -3.35 -20.32
N ARG A 156 -19.83 -4.18 -21.29
CA ARG A 156 -19.28 -5.53 -21.47
C ARG A 156 -17.77 -5.53 -21.65
N THR A 157 -17.24 -4.57 -22.42
CA THR A 157 -15.80 -4.40 -22.63
C THR A 157 -15.11 -4.08 -21.32
N VAL A 158 -15.64 -3.13 -20.55
CA VAL A 158 -15.14 -2.78 -19.21
C VAL A 158 -15.13 -3.99 -18.27
N SER A 159 -16.24 -4.73 -18.22
CA SER A 159 -16.37 -5.92 -17.37
C SER A 159 -15.35 -7.01 -17.72
N THR A 160 -15.16 -7.30 -19.01
CA THR A 160 -14.15 -8.26 -19.48
C THR A 160 -12.74 -7.86 -19.07
N HIS A 161 -12.37 -6.60 -19.29
CA HIS A 161 -11.04 -6.10 -18.92
C HIS A 161 -10.83 -6.06 -17.41
N ASN A 162 -11.84 -5.64 -16.65
CA ASN A 162 -11.79 -5.66 -15.20
C ASN A 162 -11.58 -7.07 -14.67
N LYS A 163 -12.25 -8.08 -15.23
CA LYS A 163 -12.07 -9.48 -14.84
C LYS A 163 -10.63 -9.96 -15.10
N ALA A 164 -10.10 -9.72 -16.29
CA ALA A 164 -8.74 -10.13 -16.65
C ALA A 164 -7.68 -9.49 -15.73
N ILE A 165 -7.76 -8.17 -15.54
CA ILE A 165 -6.84 -7.41 -14.68
C ILE A 165 -6.96 -7.84 -13.22
N ALA A 166 -8.18 -8.02 -12.71
CA ALA A 166 -8.39 -8.46 -11.33
C ALA A 166 -7.86 -9.88 -11.08
N THR A 167 -8.00 -10.79 -12.05
CA THR A 167 -7.42 -12.15 -11.96
C THR A 167 -5.90 -12.10 -11.88
N TRP A 168 -5.26 -11.30 -12.75
CA TRP A 168 -3.81 -11.10 -12.72
C TRP A 168 -3.35 -10.51 -11.37
N LEU A 169 -3.92 -9.37 -10.95
CA LEU A 169 -3.55 -8.70 -9.70
C LEU A 169 -3.77 -9.59 -8.48
N LYS A 170 -4.84 -10.39 -8.44
CA LYS A 170 -5.08 -11.33 -7.34
C LYS A 170 -3.98 -12.39 -7.25
N SER A 171 -3.50 -12.87 -8.40
CA SER A 171 -2.38 -13.83 -8.42
C SER A 171 -1.08 -13.18 -7.96
N GLU A 172 -0.77 -11.97 -8.43
CA GLU A 172 0.42 -11.23 -8.00
C GLU A 172 0.40 -10.92 -6.51
N GLU A 173 -0.74 -10.47 -5.99
CA GLU A 173 -0.93 -10.17 -4.57
C GLU A 173 -0.72 -11.41 -3.70
N GLY A 174 -1.30 -12.55 -4.08
CA GLY A 174 -1.10 -13.80 -3.34
C GLY A 174 0.37 -14.22 -3.27
N ARG A 175 1.09 -14.15 -4.40
CA ARG A 175 2.52 -14.47 -4.45
C ARG A 175 3.35 -13.49 -3.61
N ALA A 176 3.06 -12.19 -3.72
CA ALA A 176 3.76 -11.15 -2.99
C ALA A 176 3.57 -11.31 -1.47
N MET A 177 2.33 -11.52 -1.02
CA MET A 177 2.02 -11.72 0.40
C MET A 177 2.68 -12.98 0.97
N HIS A 178 2.69 -14.08 0.22
CA HIS A 178 3.35 -15.31 0.66
C HIS A 178 4.87 -15.13 0.78
N ALA A 179 5.50 -14.50 -0.22
CA ALA A 179 6.93 -14.24 -0.20
C ALA A 179 7.34 -13.27 0.92
N LEU A 180 6.52 -12.25 1.19
CA LEU A 180 6.76 -11.32 2.30
C LEU A 180 6.60 -11.98 3.66
N ASP A 181 5.61 -12.84 3.83
CA ASP A 181 5.41 -13.51 5.11
C ASP A 181 6.63 -14.34 5.49
N PHE A 182 7.19 -15.09 4.54
CA PHE A 182 8.45 -15.81 4.75
C PHE A 182 9.61 -14.87 5.13
N ARG A 183 9.81 -13.79 4.35
CA ARG A 183 10.93 -12.84 4.56
C ARG A 183 10.83 -12.08 5.89
N LEU A 184 9.64 -11.63 6.26
CA LEU A 184 9.45 -10.85 7.48
C LEU A 184 9.56 -11.73 8.73
N ARG A 185 9.23 -13.02 8.64
CA ARG A 185 9.52 -14.01 9.69
C ARG A 185 11.02 -14.27 9.83
N GLU A 186 11.70 -14.51 8.70
CA GLU A 186 13.16 -14.71 8.69
C GLU A 186 13.91 -13.49 9.27
N ALA A 187 13.39 -12.28 9.03
CA ALA A 187 13.92 -11.05 9.60
C ALA A 187 13.51 -10.79 11.07
N GLY A 188 12.72 -11.67 11.70
CA GLY A 188 12.23 -11.51 13.08
C GLY A 188 11.22 -10.37 13.27
N ILE A 189 10.71 -9.78 12.18
CA ILE A 189 9.74 -8.67 12.23
C ILE A 189 8.34 -9.21 12.55
N VAL A 190 8.00 -10.38 12.01
CA VAL A 190 6.74 -11.09 12.24
C VAL A 190 7.01 -12.36 13.03
N GLY A 191 6.22 -12.62 14.07
CA GLY A 191 6.44 -13.76 14.96
C GLY A 191 6.11 -15.11 14.31
N ASP A 192 6.87 -16.14 14.67
CA ASP A 192 6.57 -17.54 14.33
C ASP A 192 5.30 -17.97 15.08
N ARG A 193 4.33 -18.52 14.33
CA ARG A 193 3.09 -19.05 14.91
C ARG A 193 3.31 -20.41 15.55
#